data_AF-A0A540KF31-F1
#
_entry.id   AF-A0A540KF31-F1
#
_cell.length_a   1.000
_cell.length_b   1.000
_cell.length_c   1.000
_cell.angle_alpha   90.00
_cell.angle_beta   90.00
_cell.angle_gamma   90.00
#
_symmetry.space_group_name_H-M   'P 1'
#
loop_
_entity.id
_entity.type
_entity.pdbx_description
1 polymer ?
#
loop_
_entity_poly.entity_id
_entity_poly.type
_entity_poly.pdbx_seq_one_letter_code
_entity_poly.pdbx_strand_id
1 'polypeptide(L)'
;MKETGDGGYKWRLVIAYDGTRYAGWQYQSSPPTVQCFVEKALTTATKLERNDLHFVGASRTDKGVHAWGQVAHFVTPFDYDSIESIHAALNGLLPDDIRVREISPAMPEFHARFSAKSKIYHYKIHNDTFMDPFQRQYAYHSAHKLNAAVMREAAKYFIGKHDFSAFVNASQKEQVRDPVKDIFRFDVIELGVLLRLEVEGSGFLYRQVRNMVPLLIQIGREALPPDIVPKILATRDRRVLAKYTMFAPPHGLCLVTVKYNEEHLRLPSGSFATSFGMHYTIGSCKLPFY
;
A
#
# COMPACT_ATOMS: atom_id res chain seq x y z
N MET A 1 15.21 19.02 32.62
CA MET A 1 16.40 19.04 31.76
C MET A 1 16.24 17.92 30.74
N LYS A 2 15.83 18.25 29.51
CA LYS A 2 15.79 17.29 28.40
C LYS A 2 17.08 17.50 27.62
N GLU A 3 18.00 16.55 27.72
CA GLU A 3 19.17 16.50 26.85
C GLU A 3 18.69 16.21 25.42
N THR A 4 18.52 17.26 24.62
CA THR A 4 18.33 17.17 23.17
C THR A 4 19.71 17.05 22.53
N GLY A 5 20.23 15.82 22.46
CA GLY A 5 21.38 15.49 21.62
C GLY A 5 20.93 15.39 20.16
N ASP A 6 21.10 16.46 19.40
CA ASP A 6 21.26 16.48 17.93
C ASP A 6 20.18 15.84 17.02
N GLY A 7 18.95 15.60 17.50
CA GLY A 7 17.92 14.91 16.72
C GLY A 7 16.56 15.59 16.78
N GLY A 8 15.98 15.94 15.62
CA GLY A 8 14.60 16.40 15.52
C GLY A 8 13.58 15.35 15.97
N TYR A 9 12.36 15.79 16.23
CA TYR A 9 11.22 14.93 16.57
C TYR A 9 10.78 14.16 15.34
N LYS A 10 10.56 12.85 15.47
CA LYS A 10 10.11 12.00 14.36
C LYS A 10 8.64 11.64 14.53
N TRP A 11 7.93 11.72 13.41
CA TRP A 11 6.49 11.50 13.34
C TRP A 11 6.19 10.42 12.32
N ARG A 12 5.27 9.51 12.67
CA ARG A 12 4.77 8.47 11.78
C ARG A 12 3.36 8.83 11.33
N LEU A 13 3.10 8.65 10.05
CA LEU A 13 1.78 8.80 9.43
C LEU A 13 1.28 7.45 8.90
N VAL A 14 -0.01 7.18 9.06
CA VAL A 14 -0.74 6.18 8.27
C VAL A 14 -1.65 6.92 7.30
N ILE A 15 -1.53 6.64 6.02
CA ILE A 15 -2.14 7.39 4.92
C ILE A 15 -2.97 6.44 4.06
N ALA A 16 -4.20 6.84 3.77
CA ALA A 16 -5.05 6.23 2.75
C ALA A 16 -5.21 7.16 1.56
N TYR A 17 -5.32 6.59 0.37
CA TYR A 17 -5.63 7.34 -0.84
C TYR A 17 -6.31 6.50 -1.92
N ASP A 18 -7.18 7.16 -2.67
CA ASP A 18 -7.64 6.67 -3.96
C ASP A 18 -6.59 7.03 -5.03
N GLY A 19 -5.93 6.03 -5.58
CA GLY A 19 -4.82 6.22 -6.52
C GLY A 19 -5.23 6.60 -7.95
N THR A 20 -6.52 6.58 -8.29
CA THR A 20 -7.02 6.68 -9.67
C THR A 20 -6.54 7.92 -10.41
N ARG A 21 -6.43 9.06 -9.71
CA ARG A 21 -6.02 10.35 -10.28
C ARG A 21 -4.53 10.63 -10.19
N TYR A 22 -3.74 9.72 -9.60
CA TYR A 22 -2.34 9.97 -9.27
C TYR A 22 -1.38 9.14 -10.11
N ALA A 23 -0.23 9.73 -10.47
CA ALA A 23 0.91 9.08 -11.13
C ALA A 23 1.72 8.16 -10.20
N GLY A 24 1.10 7.70 -9.10
CA GLY A 24 1.67 6.84 -8.08
C GLY A 24 2.04 7.60 -6.81
N TRP A 25 2.69 6.90 -5.88
CA TRP A 25 3.14 7.48 -4.61
C TRP A 25 4.30 8.47 -4.80
N GLN A 26 5.39 8.01 -5.43
CA GLN A 26 6.71 8.66 -5.37
C GLN A 26 6.68 10.07 -5.97
N TYR A 27 7.32 11.02 -5.29
CA TYR A 27 7.54 12.38 -5.80
C TYR A 27 8.10 12.37 -7.24
N GLN A 28 7.53 13.19 -8.11
CA GLN A 28 8.01 13.47 -9.47
C GLN A 28 7.89 14.98 -9.69
N SER A 29 8.77 15.54 -10.53
CA SER A 29 8.73 16.98 -10.86
C SER A 29 7.43 17.39 -11.57
N SER A 30 6.78 16.45 -12.26
CA SER A 30 5.45 16.63 -12.85
C SER A 30 4.40 15.99 -11.94
N PRO A 31 3.55 16.77 -11.24
CA PRO A 31 2.40 16.23 -10.49
C PRO A 31 1.39 15.55 -11.44
N PRO A 32 0.42 14.76 -10.93
CA PRO A 32 0.04 14.60 -9.53
C PRO A 32 0.52 13.29 -8.90
N THR A 33 1.45 13.32 -7.94
CA THR A 33 1.81 12.14 -7.12
C THR A 33 1.39 12.36 -5.67
N VAL A 34 1.02 11.28 -4.97
CA VAL A 34 0.50 11.38 -3.59
C VAL A 34 1.53 12.04 -2.66
N GLN A 35 2.81 11.69 -2.81
CA GLN A 35 3.88 12.28 -2.00
C GLN A 35 3.95 13.80 -2.17
N CYS A 36 3.77 14.35 -3.38
CA CYS A 36 3.78 15.80 -3.58
C CYS A 36 2.67 16.51 -2.78
N PHE A 37 1.46 15.94 -2.75
CA PHE A 37 0.34 16.52 -2.00
C PHE A 37 0.55 16.44 -0.49
N VAL A 38 1.06 15.31 0.01
CA VAL A 38 1.34 15.14 1.44
C VAL A 38 2.48 16.05 1.89
N GLU A 39 3.57 16.14 1.11
CA GLU A 39 4.68 17.06 1.40
C GLU A 39 4.21 18.52 1.36
N LYS A 40 3.36 18.91 0.40
CA LYS A 40 2.80 20.27 0.35
C LYS A 40 1.92 20.58 1.56
N ALA A 41 1.10 19.63 2.00
CA ALA A 41 0.30 19.79 3.22
C ALA A 41 1.20 19.94 4.45
N LEU A 42 2.26 19.11 4.56
CA LEU A 42 3.24 19.19 5.64
C LEU A 42 3.97 20.54 5.64
N THR A 43 4.57 20.98 4.54
CA THR A 43 5.30 22.27 4.48
C THR A 43 4.37 23.44 4.78
N THR A 44 3.12 23.39 4.33
CA THR A 44 2.12 24.43 4.64
C THR A 44 1.79 24.48 6.13
N ALA A 45 1.63 23.32 6.77
CA ALA A 45 1.26 23.22 8.18
C ALA A 45 2.45 23.51 9.12
N THR A 46 3.65 23.03 8.79
CA THR A 46 4.85 23.18 9.64
C THR A 46 5.66 24.44 9.37
N LYS A 47 5.47 25.06 8.21
CA LYS A 47 6.30 26.17 7.69
C LYS A 47 7.77 25.79 7.45
N LEU A 48 8.07 24.50 7.37
CA LEU A 48 9.40 24.00 7.02
C LEU A 48 9.53 23.84 5.50
N GLU A 49 10.77 23.88 5.01
CA GLU A 49 11.06 23.52 3.64
C GLU A 49 10.89 22.01 3.42
N ARG A 50 10.61 21.63 2.17
CA ARG A 50 10.32 20.23 1.80
C ARG A 50 11.43 19.26 2.24
N ASN A 51 12.69 19.67 2.07
CA ASN A 51 13.83 18.79 2.36
C ASN A 51 14.09 18.63 3.87
N ASP A 52 13.73 19.63 4.68
CA ASP A 52 13.91 19.61 6.13
C ASP A 52 12.95 18.64 6.82
N LEU A 53 11.85 18.27 6.15
CA LEU A 53 10.92 17.26 6.65
C LEU A 53 11.48 15.85 6.60
N HIS A 54 12.51 15.58 5.79
CA HIS A 54 13.01 14.22 5.52
C HIS A 54 11.90 13.19 5.29
N PHE A 55 10.86 13.54 4.51
CA PHE A 55 9.66 12.72 4.36
C PHE A 55 9.94 11.44 3.57
N VAL A 56 9.63 10.28 4.16
CA VAL A 56 9.87 8.97 3.54
C VAL A 56 8.67 8.03 3.73
N GLY A 57 8.15 7.53 2.61
CA GLY A 57 7.13 6.48 2.57
C GLY A 57 7.68 5.06 2.66
N ALA A 58 6.90 4.15 3.21
CA ALA A 58 7.22 2.75 3.41
C ALA A 58 7.20 1.94 2.10
N SER A 59 6.27 2.27 1.21
CA SER A 59 6.14 1.61 -0.09
C SER A 59 6.01 2.60 -1.23
N ARG A 60 6.49 2.21 -2.41
CA ARG A 60 6.08 2.86 -3.66
C ARG A 60 4.84 2.14 -4.17
N THR A 61 3.87 2.88 -4.66
CA THR A 61 2.71 2.37 -5.41
C THR A 61 2.74 2.94 -6.82
N ASP A 62 2.32 2.13 -7.79
CA ASP A 62 2.26 2.54 -9.19
C ASP A 62 1.13 3.56 -9.42
N LYS A 63 1.17 4.24 -10.57
CA LYS A 63 0.04 5.02 -11.09
C LYS A 63 -1.27 4.21 -11.02
N GLY A 64 -2.29 4.79 -10.42
CA GLY A 64 -3.62 4.17 -10.29
C GLY A 64 -3.78 3.15 -9.16
N VAL A 65 -2.74 2.84 -8.38
CA VAL A 65 -2.83 1.88 -7.26
C VAL A 65 -3.26 2.61 -5.99
N HIS A 66 -4.18 2.03 -5.23
CA HIS A 66 -4.70 2.61 -4.00
C HIS A 66 -3.83 2.27 -2.78
N ALA A 67 -4.05 2.97 -1.67
CA ALA A 67 -3.60 2.50 -0.36
C ALA A 67 -4.65 2.79 0.72
N TRP A 68 -4.73 1.89 1.69
CA TRP A 68 -5.49 2.05 2.93
C TRP A 68 -4.58 2.28 4.14
N GLY A 69 -3.35 1.77 4.08
CA GLY A 69 -2.38 1.81 5.17
C GLY A 69 -0.96 2.03 4.67
N GLN A 70 -0.77 2.99 3.76
CA GLN A 70 0.58 3.47 3.45
C GLN A 70 1.15 4.10 4.71
N VAL A 71 2.36 3.72 5.09
CA VAL A 71 3.04 4.34 6.23
C VAL A 71 4.11 5.29 5.73
N ALA A 72 4.27 6.42 6.39
CA ALA A 72 5.37 7.35 6.13
C ALA A 72 5.91 7.91 7.44
N HIS A 73 7.08 8.53 7.38
CA HIS A 73 7.59 9.34 8.47
C HIS A 73 8.15 10.67 7.96
N PHE A 74 8.17 11.67 8.85
CA PHE A 74 8.88 12.94 8.68
C PHE A 74 9.51 13.35 10.01
N VAL A 75 10.32 14.40 9.97
CA VAL A 75 10.92 15.00 11.16
C VAL A 75 10.62 16.50 11.25
N THR A 76 10.67 17.03 12.47
CA THR A 76 10.57 18.46 12.76
C THR A 76 11.62 18.84 13.81
N PRO A 77 12.12 20.09 13.82
CA PRO A 77 13.03 20.56 14.88
C PRO A 77 12.30 20.88 16.20
N PHE A 78 10.98 20.78 16.22
CA PHE A 78 10.11 21.09 17.35
C PHE A 78 9.13 19.95 17.65
N ASP A 79 8.67 19.89 18.90
CA ASP A 79 7.55 19.05 19.31
C ASP A 79 6.21 19.74 18.98
N TYR A 80 5.13 18.98 18.83
CA TYR A 80 3.79 19.57 18.68
C TYR A 80 3.11 19.71 20.04
N ASP A 81 2.46 20.83 20.32
CA ASP A 81 1.64 20.98 21.54
C ASP A 81 0.35 20.14 21.48
N SER A 82 -0.14 19.84 20.27
CA SER A 82 -1.28 18.95 20.04
C SER A 82 -1.13 18.21 18.71
N ILE A 83 -1.08 16.89 18.78
CA ILE A 83 -1.02 16.01 17.61
C ILE A 83 -2.34 16.07 16.82
N GLU A 84 -3.47 16.23 17.49
CA GLU A 84 -4.79 16.35 16.89
C GLU A 84 -4.89 17.58 15.99
N SER A 85 -4.27 18.69 16.40
CA SER A 85 -4.29 19.94 15.65
C SER A 85 -3.56 19.81 14.32
N ILE A 86 -2.35 19.24 14.32
CA ILE A 86 -1.63 18.96 13.08
C ILE A 86 -2.34 17.90 12.24
N HIS A 87 -2.94 16.86 12.86
CA HIS A 87 -3.72 15.86 12.14
C HIS A 87 -4.90 16.49 11.37
N ALA A 88 -5.67 17.36 12.05
CA ALA A 88 -6.78 18.09 11.45
C ALA A 88 -6.30 19.03 10.34
N ALA A 89 -5.21 19.76 10.56
CA ALA A 89 -4.62 20.66 9.56
C ALA A 89 -4.21 19.90 8.29
N LEU A 90 -3.54 18.75 8.42
CA LEU A 90 -3.14 17.92 7.27
C LEU A 90 -4.37 17.49 6.46
N ASN A 91 -5.39 16.94 7.11
CA ASN A 91 -6.60 16.49 6.41
C ASN A 91 -7.44 17.66 5.83
N GLY A 92 -7.35 18.86 6.41
CA GLY A 92 -7.98 20.07 5.85
C GLY A 92 -7.25 20.64 4.62
N LEU A 93 -5.95 20.36 4.48
CA LEU A 93 -5.13 20.80 3.33
C LEU A 93 -5.07 19.77 2.20
N LEU A 94 -5.32 18.50 2.51
CA LEU A 94 -5.26 17.39 1.54
C LEU A 94 -6.54 17.31 0.68
N PRO A 95 -6.41 16.97 -0.62
CA PRO A 95 -7.55 16.61 -1.45
C PRO A 95 -8.38 15.46 -0.86
N ASP A 96 -9.67 15.38 -1.20
CA ASP A 96 -10.60 14.41 -0.60
C ASP A 96 -10.26 12.93 -0.78
N ASP A 97 -9.46 12.63 -1.79
CA ASP A 97 -8.95 11.29 -2.10
C ASP A 97 -7.59 10.97 -1.44
N ILE A 98 -7.08 11.82 -0.55
CA ILE A 98 -5.92 11.54 0.31
C ILE A 98 -6.28 11.88 1.75
N ARG A 99 -6.08 10.93 2.67
CA ARG A 99 -6.32 11.12 4.10
C ARG A 99 -5.19 10.57 4.93
N VAL A 100 -4.72 11.39 5.88
CA VAL A 100 -3.99 10.90 7.04
C VAL A 100 -5.03 10.25 7.95
N ARG A 101 -4.87 8.96 8.22
CA ARG A 101 -5.75 8.19 9.11
C ARG A 101 -5.21 8.17 10.53
N GLU A 102 -3.89 8.20 10.67
CA GLU A 102 -3.21 8.18 11.96
C GLU A 102 -1.96 9.04 11.89
N ILE A 103 -1.67 9.76 12.98
CA ILE A 103 -0.37 10.36 13.23
C ILE A 103 0.06 10.03 14.65
N SER A 104 1.33 9.64 14.82
CA SER A 104 1.91 9.35 16.13
C SER A 104 3.35 9.86 16.20
N PRO A 105 3.87 10.15 17.39
CA PRO A 105 5.30 10.20 17.61
C PRO A 105 5.94 8.87 17.18
N ALA A 106 7.21 8.90 16.83
CA ALA A 106 8.00 7.71 16.56
C ALA A 106 9.38 7.84 17.17
N MET A 107 9.94 6.71 17.59
CA MET A 107 11.33 6.66 18.05
C MET A 107 12.29 7.13 16.94
N PRO A 108 13.42 7.80 17.27
CA PRO A 108 14.41 8.24 16.29
C PRO A 108 14.91 7.13 15.36
N GLU A 109 14.94 5.88 15.83
CA GLU A 109 15.39 4.70 15.08
C GLU A 109 14.32 4.17 14.10
N PHE A 110 13.06 4.60 14.24
CA PHE A 110 11.99 4.18 13.34
C PHE A 110 12.27 4.68 11.92
N HIS A 111 12.16 3.79 10.94
CA HIS A 111 12.21 4.15 9.53
C HIS A 111 11.08 3.47 8.78
N ALA A 112 10.15 4.27 8.24
CA ALA A 112 8.94 3.75 7.56
C ALA A 112 9.24 2.66 6.53
N ARG A 113 10.30 2.81 5.73
CA ARG A 113 10.72 1.79 4.74
C ARG A 113 11.53 0.62 5.30
N PHE A 114 12.53 0.86 6.14
CA PHE A 114 13.54 -0.15 6.50
C PHE A 114 13.18 -0.94 7.76
N SER A 115 12.37 -0.36 8.65
CA SER A 115 11.82 -1.09 9.80
C SER A 115 10.66 -2.03 9.40
N ALA A 116 10.13 -1.89 8.19
CA ALA A 116 9.01 -2.70 7.70
C ALA A 116 9.39 -4.18 7.59
N LYS A 117 8.51 -5.06 8.07
CA LYS A 117 8.70 -6.52 8.10
C LYS A 117 7.91 -7.24 7.03
N SER A 118 6.70 -6.76 6.77
CA SER A 118 5.87 -7.27 5.68
C SER A 118 4.93 -6.21 5.16
N LYS A 119 4.40 -6.45 3.98
CA LYS A 119 3.36 -5.63 3.34
C LYS A 119 2.22 -6.54 2.91
N ILE A 120 1.00 -6.09 3.14
CA ILE A 120 -0.21 -6.78 2.67
C ILE A 120 -0.82 -5.96 1.55
N TYR A 121 -1.02 -6.61 0.40
CA TYR A 121 -1.76 -6.06 -0.73
C TYR A 121 -3.02 -6.86 -0.97
N HIS A 122 -4.11 -6.17 -1.32
CA HIS A 122 -5.29 -6.78 -1.89
C HIS A 122 -5.38 -6.45 -3.37
N TYR A 123 -5.71 -7.45 -4.18
CA TYR A 123 -6.23 -7.22 -5.53
C TYR A 123 -7.67 -7.72 -5.60
N LYS A 124 -8.60 -6.83 -5.94
CA LYS A 124 -10.02 -7.19 -6.09
C LYS A 124 -10.37 -7.49 -7.54
N ILE A 125 -11.17 -8.54 -7.73
CA ILE A 125 -11.75 -8.94 -9.01
C ILE A 125 -13.27 -9.00 -8.81
N HIS A 126 -14.02 -8.26 -9.62
CA HIS A 126 -15.46 -8.40 -9.73
C HIS A 126 -15.75 -9.54 -10.70
N ASN A 127 -16.26 -10.64 -10.17
CA ASN A 127 -16.39 -11.93 -10.83
C ASN A 127 -17.85 -12.21 -11.19
N ASP A 128 -18.43 -11.35 -12.04
CA ASP A 128 -19.82 -11.43 -12.49
C ASP A 128 -19.95 -10.85 -13.90
N THR A 129 -21.05 -11.16 -14.60
CA THR A 129 -21.28 -10.78 -16.00
C THR A 129 -21.26 -9.26 -16.19
N PHE A 130 -21.88 -8.51 -15.29
CA PHE A 130 -21.95 -7.05 -15.36
C PHE A 130 -21.16 -6.40 -14.23
N MET A 131 -20.39 -5.37 -14.56
CA MET A 131 -19.60 -4.65 -13.58
C MET A 131 -20.49 -3.72 -12.74
N ASP A 132 -20.42 -3.84 -11.42
CA ASP A 132 -21.00 -2.82 -10.53
C ASP A 132 -20.30 -1.47 -10.76
N PRO A 133 -21.03 -0.40 -11.15
CA PRO A 133 -20.42 0.91 -11.34
C PRO A 133 -19.70 1.41 -10.09
N PHE A 134 -20.11 1.07 -8.87
CA PHE A 134 -19.43 1.50 -7.64
C PHE A 134 -18.11 0.75 -7.38
N GLN A 135 -17.89 -0.40 -8.01
CA GLN A 135 -16.64 -1.15 -7.92
C GLN A 135 -15.65 -0.85 -9.06
N ARG A 136 -16.08 -0.14 -10.12
CA ARG A 136 -15.32 0.03 -11.38
C ARG A 136 -13.94 0.67 -11.21
N GLN A 137 -13.75 1.44 -10.15
CA GLN A 137 -12.49 2.10 -9.81
C GLN A 137 -11.69 1.33 -8.76
N TYR A 138 -12.17 0.19 -8.25
CA TYR A 138 -11.59 -0.51 -7.10
C TYR A 138 -11.45 -2.03 -7.31
N ALA A 139 -11.93 -2.56 -8.43
CA ALA A 139 -11.84 -3.98 -8.78
C ALA A 139 -11.72 -4.18 -10.29
N TYR A 140 -10.93 -5.19 -10.69
CA TYR A 140 -10.88 -5.65 -12.07
C TYR A 140 -12.15 -6.41 -12.44
N HIS A 141 -12.79 -6.09 -13.56
CA HIS A 141 -13.94 -6.85 -14.04
C HIS A 141 -13.50 -8.12 -14.77
N SER A 142 -13.94 -9.29 -14.27
CA SER A 142 -13.94 -10.53 -15.03
C SER A 142 -15.37 -10.92 -15.37
N ALA A 143 -15.74 -10.77 -16.64
CA ALA A 143 -17.03 -11.24 -17.15
C ALA A 143 -17.14 -12.78 -17.17
N HIS A 144 -16.01 -13.47 -17.19
CA HIS A 144 -15.95 -14.93 -17.03
C HIS A 144 -15.85 -15.28 -15.55
N LYS A 145 -16.70 -16.22 -15.12
CA LYS A 145 -16.66 -16.78 -13.78
C LYS A 145 -15.33 -17.52 -13.57
N LEU A 146 -14.56 -17.06 -12.59
CA LEU A 146 -13.29 -17.67 -12.22
C LEU A 146 -13.50 -18.79 -11.19
N ASN A 147 -12.83 -19.91 -11.40
CA ASN A 147 -12.74 -21.00 -10.43
C ASN A 147 -11.73 -20.63 -9.33
N ALA A 148 -12.24 -20.24 -8.16
CA ALA A 148 -11.40 -19.84 -7.03
C ALA A 148 -10.56 -21.01 -6.47
N ALA A 149 -11.02 -22.26 -6.58
CA ALA A 149 -10.29 -23.41 -6.07
C ALA A 149 -8.97 -23.63 -6.81
N VAL A 150 -8.97 -23.59 -8.15
CA VAL A 150 -7.72 -23.72 -8.93
C VAL A 150 -6.80 -22.51 -8.75
N MET A 151 -7.36 -21.32 -8.52
CA MET A 151 -6.57 -20.13 -8.17
C MET A 151 -5.88 -20.29 -6.81
N ARG A 152 -6.54 -20.91 -5.81
CA ARG A 152 -5.93 -21.23 -4.50
C ARG A 152 -4.77 -22.20 -4.66
N GLU A 153 -4.94 -23.25 -5.47
CA GLU A 153 -3.85 -24.20 -5.75
C GLU A 153 -2.66 -23.50 -6.40
N ALA A 154 -2.90 -22.62 -7.38
CA ALA A 154 -1.84 -21.83 -8.01
C ALA A 154 -1.16 -20.84 -7.05
N ALA A 155 -1.93 -20.21 -6.16
CA ALA A 155 -1.41 -19.24 -5.20
C ALA A 155 -0.37 -19.85 -4.24
N LYS A 156 -0.54 -21.13 -3.87
CA LYS A 156 0.42 -21.86 -3.01
C LYS A 156 1.82 -21.91 -3.60
N TYR A 157 1.97 -22.02 -4.92
CA TYR A 157 3.29 -22.08 -5.57
C TYR A 157 4.09 -20.78 -5.47
N PHE A 158 3.44 -19.67 -5.16
CA PHE A 158 4.12 -18.39 -4.93
C PHE A 158 4.64 -18.23 -3.50
N ILE A 159 4.16 -19.03 -2.54
CA ILE A 159 4.53 -18.93 -1.12
C ILE A 159 5.98 -19.41 -0.93
N GLY A 160 6.72 -18.73 -0.07
CA GLY A 160 8.13 -18.97 0.23
C GLY A 160 9.08 -18.02 -0.52
N LYS A 161 10.38 -18.36 -0.47
CA LYS A 161 11.46 -17.58 -1.09
C LYS A 161 11.64 -17.98 -2.54
N HIS A 162 11.42 -17.03 -3.46
CA HIS A 162 11.60 -17.24 -4.90
C HIS A 162 12.31 -16.07 -5.56
N ASP A 163 13.03 -16.34 -6.65
CA ASP A 163 13.46 -15.32 -7.60
C ASP A 163 12.27 -14.91 -8.47
N PHE A 164 11.81 -13.67 -8.33
CA PHE A 164 10.64 -13.14 -9.04
C PHE A 164 10.99 -12.41 -10.34
N SER A 165 12.19 -12.59 -10.91
CA SER A 165 12.61 -11.93 -12.16
C SER A 165 11.61 -12.13 -13.32
N ALA A 166 10.98 -13.31 -13.40
CA ALA A 166 9.94 -13.60 -14.39
C ALA A 166 8.64 -12.77 -14.21
N PHE A 167 8.44 -12.17 -13.03
CA PHE A 167 7.27 -11.37 -12.66
C PHE A 167 7.60 -9.88 -12.53
N VAL A 168 8.73 -9.41 -13.05
CA VAL A 168 9.12 -8.00 -13.04
C VAL A 168 9.26 -7.48 -14.45
N ASN A 169 8.82 -6.24 -14.67
CA ASN A 169 9.14 -5.57 -15.93
C ASN A 169 10.58 -5.09 -15.84
N ALA A 170 11.46 -5.59 -16.72
CA ALA A 170 12.82 -5.09 -16.81
C ALA A 170 12.77 -3.59 -17.14
N SER A 171 13.10 -2.74 -16.17
CA SER A 171 13.37 -1.33 -16.42
C SER A 171 14.88 -1.14 -16.39
N GLN A 172 15.45 -0.57 -17.47
CA GLN A 172 16.90 -0.37 -17.61
C GLN A 172 17.49 0.59 -16.55
N LYS A 173 16.66 1.24 -15.72
CA LYS A 173 17.06 2.28 -14.76
C LYS A 173 17.05 1.82 -13.29
N GLU A 174 16.51 0.65 -12.98
CA GLU A 174 16.61 0.06 -11.64
C GLU A 174 17.49 -1.19 -11.75
N GLN A 175 18.81 -1.03 -11.52
CA GLN A 175 19.69 -2.16 -11.21
C GLN A 175 18.98 -3.02 -10.17
N VAL A 176 18.78 -4.30 -10.50
CA VAL A 176 17.93 -5.21 -9.73
C VAL A 176 18.38 -5.23 -8.28
N ARG A 177 17.61 -4.55 -7.42
CA ARG A 177 17.53 -4.82 -5.99
C ARG A 177 17.09 -6.27 -5.88
N ASP A 178 17.92 -7.11 -5.26
CA ASP A 178 17.70 -8.53 -4.95
C ASP A 178 16.35 -9.08 -5.47
N PRO A 179 16.32 -9.87 -6.56
CA PRO A 179 15.09 -10.37 -7.14
C PRO A 179 14.41 -11.43 -6.27
N VAL A 180 15.09 -11.90 -5.22
CA VAL A 180 14.54 -12.87 -4.28
C VAL A 180 13.59 -12.15 -3.33
N LYS A 181 12.35 -12.61 -3.26
CA LYS A 181 11.35 -12.14 -2.28
C LYS A 181 10.72 -13.33 -1.58
N ASP A 182 10.20 -13.07 -0.40
CA ASP A 182 9.57 -14.07 0.44
C ASP A 182 8.09 -13.72 0.58
N ILE A 183 7.22 -14.56 0.02
CA ILE A 183 5.77 -14.44 0.17
C ILE A 183 5.35 -15.34 1.32
N PHE A 184 4.84 -14.74 2.38
CA PHE A 184 4.44 -15.46 3.59
C PHE A 184 3.06 -16.09 3.43
N ARG A 185 2.18 -15.43 2.68
CA ARG A 185 0.78 -15.85 2.48
C ARG A 185 0.25 -15.32 1.16
N PHE A 186 -0.55 -16.14 0.47
CA PHE A 186 -1.29 -15.71 -0.71
C PHE A 186 -2.66 -16.38 -0.77
N ASP A 187 -3.68 -15.66 -0.33
CA ASP A 187 -5.04 -16.17 -0.19
C ASP A 187 -5.94 -15.70 -1.35
N VAL A 188 -6.86 -16.58 -1.76
CA VAL A 188 -7.95 -16.26 -2.69
C VAL A 188 -9.27 -16.39 -1.94
N ILE A 189 -9.88 -15.25 -1.63
CA ILE A 189 -11.04 -15.14 -0.75
C ILE A 189 -12.27 -14.78 -1.57
N GLU A 190 -13.33 -15.58 -1.45
CA GLU A 190 -14.64 -15.34 -2.06
C GLU A 190 -15.48 -14.43 -1.15
N LEU A 191 -16.00 -13.34 -1.69
CA LEU A 191 -16.80 -12.32 -1.01
C LEU A 191 -18.04 -12.00 -1.86
N GLY A 192 -18.89 -13.00 -2.07
CA GLY A 192 -20.02 -12.92 -3.00
C GLY A 192 -19.53 -12.79 -4.45
N VAL A 193 -19.90 -11.70 -5.13
CA VAL A 193 -19.45 -11.42 -6.51
C VAL A 193 -17.99 -10.95 -6.59
N LEU A 194 -17.36 -10.63 -5.45
CA LEU A 194 -15.95 -10.23 -5.41
C LEU A 194 -15.05 -11.43 -5.09
N LEU A 195 -13.93 -11.53 -5.81
CA LEU A 195 -12.77 -12.29 -5.39
C LEU A 195 -11.69 -11.32 -4.91
N ARG A 196 -11.13 -11.59 -3.74
CA ARG A 196 -9.99 -10.85 -3.19
C ARG A 196 -8.77 -11.75 -3.18
N LEU A 197 -7.75 -11.32 -3.89
CA LEU A 197 -6.40 -11.88 -3.84
C LEU A 197 -5.62 -11.11 -2.77
N GLU A 198 -5.31 -11.76 -1.66
CA GLU A 198 -4.61 -11.14 -0.53
C GLU A 198 -3.20 -11.74 -0.42
N VAL A 199 -2.18 -10.91 -0.61
CA VAL A 199 -0.79 -11.34 -0.60
C VAL A 199 0.01 -10.59 0.46
N GLU A 200 0.70 -11.34 1.30
CA GLU A 200 1.63 -10.85 2.31
C GLU A 200 3.05 -11.32 1.99
N GLY A 201 4.02 -10.40 2.03
CA GLY A 201 5.42 -10.76 1.85
C GLY A 201 6.38 -9.74 2.44
N SER A 202 7.66 -10.09 2.47
CA SER A 202 8.76 -9.24 2.98
C SER A 202 8.93 -7.92 2.20
N GLY A 203 8.42 -7.91 0.96
CA GLY A 203 8.39 -6.78 0.06
C GLY A 203 8.04 -7.28 -1.34
N PHE A 204 7.80 -6.36 -2.25
CA PHE A 204 7.49 -6.69 -3.64
C PHE A 204 8.34 -5.85 -4.57
N LEU A 205 8.80 -6.48 -5.64
CA LEU A 205 9.47 -5.80 -6.75
C LEU A 205 8.46 -4.94 -7.52
N TYR A 206 8.98 -4.03 -8.34
CA TYR A 206 8.15 -3.16 -9.17
C TYR A 206 7.18 -3.98 -10.02
N ARG A 207 5.87 -3.70 -9.88
CA ARG A 207 4.75 -4.41 -10.54
C ARG A 207 4.61 -5.91 -10.24
N GLN A 208 5.38 -6.49 -9.32
CA GLN A 208 5.36 -7.94 -9.07
C GLN A 208 3.94 -8.48 -8.82
N VAL A 209 3.20 -7.89 -7.87
CA VAL A 209 1.83 -8.32 -7.56
C VAL A 209 0.93 -8.23 -8.79
N ARG A 210 1.02 -7.14 -9.57
CA ARG A 210 0.24 -6.94 -10.80
C ARG A 210 0.66 -7.85 -11.95
N ASN A 211 1.82 -8.48 -11.89
CA ASN A 211 2.24 -9.50 -12.85
C ASN A 211 1.83 -10.91 -12.40
N MET A 212 1.68 -11.16 -11.09
CA MET A 212 1.14 -12.44 -10.58
C MET A 212 -0.37 -12.56 -10.82
N VAL A 213 -1.12 -11.46 -10.64
CA VAL A 213 -2.59 -11.44 -10.74
C VAL A 213 -3.13 -11.93 -12.09
N PRO A 214 -2.65 -11.45 -13.26
CA PRO A 214 -3.09 -11.95 -14.56
C PRO A 214 -2.90 -13.44 -14.75
N LEU A 215 -1.81 -14.02 -14.22
CA LEU A 215 -1.57 -15.46 -14.32
C LEU A 215 -2.61 -16.23 -13.51
N LEU A 216 -2.90 -15.79 -12.29
CA LEU A 216 -4.00 -16.36 -11.49
C LEU A 216 -5.35 -16.21 -12.18
N ILE A 217 -5.62 -15.10 -12.88
CA ILE A 217 -6.84 -14.93 -13.65
C ILE A 217 -6.94 -15.96 -14.79
N GLN A 218 -5.84 -16.20 -15.54
CA GLN A 218 -5.84 -17.21 -16.60
C GLN A 218 -6.03 -18.63 -16.06
N ILE A 219 -5.41 -18.94 -14.92
CA ILE A 219 -5.60 -20.23 -14.23
C ILE A 219 -7.03 -20.35 -13.69
N GLY A 220 -7.60 -19.26 -13.15
CA GLY A 220 -9.00 -19.21 -12.69
C GLY A 220 -10.00 -19.37 -13.83
N ARG A 221 -9.64 -19.02 -15.06
CA ARG A 221 -10.40 -19.34 -16.28
C ARG A 221 -10.19 -20.77 -16.76
N GLU A 222 -9.37 -21.55 -16.06
CA GLU A 222 -8.94 -22.90 -16.43
C GLU A 222 -8.23 -22.97 -17.80
N ALA A 223 -7.75 -21.82 -18.30
CA ALA A 223 -7.01 -21.73 -19.56
C ALA A 223 -5.55 -22.20 -19.41
N LEU A 224 -5.04 -22.22 -18.17
CA LEU A 224 -3.70 -22.67 -17.82
C LEU A 224 -3.76 -23.55 -16.56
N PRO A 225 -2.94 -24.60 -16.46
CA PRO A 225 -2.87 -25.42 -15.26
C PRO A 225 -2.11 -24.69 -14.13
N PRO A 226 -2.44 -24.93 -12.85
CA PRO A 226 -1.74 -24.32 -11.70
C PRO A 226 -0.22 -24.55 -11.66
N ASP A 227 0.23 -25.72 -12.13
CA ASP A 227 1.65 -26.12 -12.13
C ASP A 227 2.54 -25.31 -13.10
N ILE A 228 1.95 -24.40 -13.88
CA ILE A 228 2.69 -23.45 -14.70
C ILE A 228 3.45 -22.41 -13.86
N VAL A 229 2.97 -22.09 -12.66
CA VAL A 229 3.59 -21.09 -11.77
C VAL A 229 5.05 -21.42 -11.46
N PRO A 230 5.40 -22.62 -10.92
CA PRO A 230 6.80 -22.96 -10.65
C PRO A 230 7.64 -23.03 -11.93
N LYS A 231 7.06 -23.44 -13.07
CA LYS A 231 7.75 -23.46 -14.37
C LYS A 231 8.16 -22.04 -14.79
N ILE A 232 7.27 -21.06 -14.64
CA ILE A 232 7.55 -19.64 -14.95
C ILE A 232 8.60 -19.07 -13.99
N LEU A 233 8.45 -19.31 -12.68
CA LEU A 233 9.44 -18.87 -11.68
C LEU A 233 10.85 -19.40 -12.01
N ALA A 234 10.97 -20.68 -12.37
CA ALA A 234 12.24 -21.30 -12.73
C ALA A 234 12.93 -20.64 -13.95
N THR A 235 12.16 -20.07 -14.88
CA THR A 235 12.74 -19.43 -16.08
C THR A 235 13.47 -18.12 -15.78
N ARG A 236 13.08 -17.42 -14.72
CA ARG A 236 13.56 -16.06 -14.39
C ARG A 236 13.43 -15.05 -15.53
N ASP A 237 12.63 -15.36 -16.56
CA ASP A 237 12.52 -14.57 -17.78
C ASP A 237 11.09 -14.05 -17.96
N ARG A 238 10.94 -12.73 -17.85
CA ARG A 238 9.64 -12.04 -18.00
C ARG A 238 8.97 -12.30 -19.35
N ARG A 239 9.75 -12.59 -20.40
CA ARG A 239 9.23 -12.90 -21.74
C ARG A 239 8.43 -14.20 -21.74
N VAL A 240 8.72 -15.13 -20.85
CA VAL A 240 7.95 -16.38 -20.71
C VAL A 240 6.56 -16.08 -20.15
N LEU A 241 6.46 -15.31 -19.06
CA LEU A 241 5.17 -14.87 -18.51
C LEU A 241 4.34 -14.07 -19.53
N ALA A 242 5.00 -13.27 -20.38
CA ALA A 242 4.34 -12.43 -21.38
C ALA A 242 3.62 -13.23 -22.47
N LYS A 243 3.97 -14.51 -22.68
CA LYS A 243 3.27 -15.40 -23.63
C LYS A 243 1.87 -15.78 -23.17
N TYR A 244 1.63 -15.73 -21.85
CA TYR A 244 0.41 -16.27 -21.24
C TYR A 244 -0.51 -15.18 -20.69
N THR A 245 0.01 -13.99 -20.42
CA THR A 245 -0.71 -12.99 -19.60
C THR A 245 -0.69 -11.59 -20.20
N MET A 246 -1.79 -10.87 -20.02
CA MET A 246 -1.91 -9.44 -20.28
C MET A 246 -1.79 -8.64 -18.97
N PHE A 247 -1.65 -7.31 -19.06
CA PHE A 247 -1.49 -6.47 -17.88
C PHE A 247 -2.78 -6.39 -17.02
N ALA A 248 -2.65 -6.59 -15.71
CA ALA A 248 -3.70 -6.25 -14.75
C ALA A 248 -3.76 -4.73 -14.54
N PRO A 249 -4.94 -4.09 -14.65
CA PRO A 249 -5.14 -2.70 -14.29
C PRO A 249 -4.71 -2.40 -12.84
N PRO A 250 -4.23 -1.18 -12.55
CA PRO A 250 -3.73 -0.84 -11.22
C PRO A 250 -4.85 -0.63 -10.18
N HIS A 251 -6.05 -0.23 -10.63
CA HIS A 251 -7.17 0.16 -9.76
C HIS A 251 -7.76 -1.02 -8.95
N GLY A 252 -7.47 -2.26 -9.34
CA GLY A 252 -7.82 -3.43 -8.51
C GLY A 252 -6.91 -3.60 -7.29
N LEU A 253 -5.71 -3.00 -7.30
CA LEU A 253 -4.68 -3.18 -6.29
C LEU A 253 -4.74 -2.11 -5.20
N CYS A 254 -4.65 -2.53 -3.94
CA CYS A 254 -4.55 -1.65 -2.78
C CYS A 254 -3.45 -2.13 -1.82
N LEU A 255 -2.57 -1.21 -1.39
CA LEU A 255 -1.69 -1.45 -0.23
C LEU A 255 -2.50 -1.30 1.06
N VAL A 256 -2.68 -2.38 1.80
CA VAL A 256 -3.60 -2.42 2.94
C VAL A 256 -2.89 -2.15 4.24
N THR A 257 -1.75 -2.83 4.45
CA THR A 257 -1.01 -2.78 5.71
C THR A 257 0.49 -2.84 5.45
N VAL A 258 1.25 -2.06 6.20
CA VAL A 258 2.69 -2.26 6.39
C VAL A 258 2.91 -2.69 7.83
N LYS A 259 3.47 -3.88 8.05
CA LYS A 259 3.73 -4.41 9.39
C LYS A 259 5.15 -4.06 9.84
N TYR A 260 5.27 -3.78 11.13
CA TYR A 260 6.51 -3.51 11.84
C TYR A 260 6.54 -4.41 13.08
N ASN A 261 7.72 -4.64 13.65
CA ASN A 261 7.76 -5.24 14.98
C ASN A 261 7.26 -4.24 16.03
N GLU A 262 6.79 -4.74 17.17
CA GLU A 262 6.24 -3.93 18.25
C GLU A 262 7.23 -2.89 18.80
N GLU A 263 8.52 -3.22 18.89
CA GLU A 263 9.53 -2.27 19.39
C GLU A 263 9.66 -1.02 18.52
N HIS A 264 9.45 -1.14 17.21
CA HIS A 264 9.47 -0.01 16.27
C HIS A 264 8.23 0.88 16.40
N LEU A 265 7.16 0.38 17.02
CA LEU A 265 5.89 1.08 17.18
C LEU A 265 5.73 1.69 18.58
N ARG A 266 6.71 1.52 19.46
CA ARG A 266 6.73 2.16 20.77
C ARG A 266 6.78 3.68 20.61
N LEU A 267 6.01 4.37 21.44
CA LEU A 267 6.03 5.81 21.51
C LEU A 267 7.19 6.26 22.43
N PRO A 268 7.86 7.38 22.15
CA PRO A 268 8.80 7.99 23.08
C PRO A 268 8.14 8.25 24.44
N SER A 269 8.88 8.03 25.53
CA SER A 269 8.39 8.24 26.89
C SER A 269 7.94 9.70 27.09
N GLY A 270 6.74 9.90 27.65
CA GLY A 270 6.18 11.22 27.90
C GLY A 270 5.72 11.98 26.64
N SER A 271 5.59 11.29 25.50
CA SER A 271 4.98 11.86 24.30
C SER A 271 3.45 11.71 24.29
N PHE A 272 2.79 12.43 23.40
CA PHE A 272 1.35 12.32 23.19
C PHE A 272 0.96 10.94 22.64
N ALA A 273 -0.30 10.57 22.88
CA ALA A 273 -0.88 9.39 22.26
C ALA A 273 -1.02 9.55 20.74
N THR A 274 -1.18 8.43 20.04
CA THR A 274 -1.53 8.42 18.62
C THR A 274 -2.87 9.14 18.41
N SER A 275 -2.90 10.08 17.46
CA SER A 275 -4.16 10.67 17.00
C SER A 275 -4.73 9.85 15.84
N PHE A 276 -5.97 9.40 16.00
CA PHE A 276 -6.78 8.73 14.97
C PHE A 276 -7.76 9.69 14.26
N GLY A 277 -7.63 11.00 14.54
CA GLY A 277 -8.50 12.05 14.04
C GLY A 277 -9.53 12.48 15.09
N MET A 278 -10.25 13.57 14.80
CA MET A 278 -11.36 13.99 15.66
C MET A 278 -12.54 13.04 15.48
N HIS A 279 -12.81 12.22 16.49
CA HIS A 279 -14.04 11.46 16.57
C HIS A 279 -15.12 12.34 17.21
N TYR A 280 -16.15 12.68 16.45
CA TYR A 280 -17.35 13.28 17.03
C TYR A 280 -18.14 12.19 17.75
N THR A 281 -18.04 12.16 19.07
CA THR A 281 -18.93 11.34 19.88
C THR A 281 -20.30 11.98 19.85
N ILE A 282 -21.34 11.24 19.43
CA ILE A 282 -22.72 11.71 19.53
C ILE A 282 -23.06 11.78 21.03
N GLY A 283 -22.95 12.98 21.63
CA GLY A 283 -23.17 13.20 23.06
C GLY A 283 -24.64 13.11 23.50
N SER A 284 -25.58 13.19 22.56
CA SER A 284 -26.99 12.86 22.76
C SER A 284 -27.69 12.67 21.42
N CYS A 285 -28.45 11.59 21.29
CA CYS A 285 -29.35 11.39 20.15
C CYS A 285 -30.69 12.09 20.48
N LYS A 286 -30.99 13.22 19.83
CA LYS A 286 -32.28 13.90 19.94
C LYS A 286 -33.30 13.38 18.92
N LEU A 287 -33.31 12.08 18.64
CA LEU A 287 -34.39 11.47 17.88
C LEU A 287 -35.36 10.84 18.88
N PRO A 288 -36.53 11.44 19.16
CA PRO A 288 -37.64 10.67 19.68
C PRO A 288 -37.98 9.64 18.60
N PHE A 289 -37.97 8.36 18.99
CA PHE A 289 -38.53 7.29 18.18
C PHE A 289 -39.94 7.71 17.73
N TYR A 290 -40.15 7.79 16.42
CA TYR A 290 -41.49 7.76 15.80
C TYR A 290 -41.65 6.40 15.13
#